data_AF-F0Y0D1-F1
#
_entry.id   AF-F0Y0D1-F1
#
_cell.length_a   1.000
_cell.length_b   1.000
_cell.length_c   1.000
_cell.angle_alpha   90.00
_cell.angle_beta   90.00
_cell.angle_gamma   90.00
#
_symmetry.space_group_name_H-M   'P 1'
#
loop_
_entity.id
_entity.type
_entity.pdbx_description
1 polymer ?
#
loop_
_entity_poly.entity_id
_entity_poly.type
_entity_poly.pdbx_seq_one_letter_code
_entity_poly.pdbx_strand_id
1 'polypeptide(L)'
;MVDWFEALFGFPERGADVQQVLVVDGDELTSPVNGARYGIGVFGTPSLGELRAEVARLAAARERPAGGASSFRNVLGDAAKFHGDNPGATFQVASQFNCLEFVGPNVVPEDGVAGYAHDRTQGPCCAIACGPATVYRNYFANVDGQVGQTRERQLENLGDVLDALGPVEGFDVRGGYTLADDRALDLLSEKIGGLDARAYDDVCAKLRVGVQVGCQVTALDWGRRLVGDRDHAVTQVFGSACSVAYSRNAPAKWKPLASLVLRASYEATLLVAARNALERPDDAAARRVYLTAIGGGVFGNPLSWIGDAVSRALAAADALAGVPLDVNLVTYCAPVPRPFLEIAAAREARAPPPSRKRDRSPAPAPATEAPAAATPPPPPPGGPDVSLEALKSDAPKPDVSLAALLAKARAKAAK
;
A
#
# COMPACT_ATOMS: atom_id res chain seq x y z
N MET A 1 7.35 26.14 -4.44
CA MET A 1 6.29 25.45 -3.67
C MET A 1 6.99 24.35 -2.92
N VAL A 2 6.77 24.24 -1.62
CA VAL A 2 7.36 23.19 -0.78
C VAL A 2 6.76 21.85 -1.20
N ASP A 3 7.60 20.84 -1.45
CA ASP A 3 7.13 19.50 -1.77
C ASP A 3 6.67 18.73 -0.50
N TRP A 4 6.11 17.53 -0.69
CA TRP A 4 5.59 16.74 0.42
C TRP A 4 6.68 16.30 1.41
N PHE A 5 7.92 16.10 0.94
CA PHE A 5 9.04 15.69 1.78
C PHE A 5 9.44 16.84 2.70
N GLU A 6 9.72 18.02 2.12
CA GLU A 6 10.11 19.19 2.90
C GLU A 6 8.99 19.63 3.85
N ALA A 7 7.73 19.48 3.45
CA ALA A 7 6.59 19.77 4.31
C ALA A 7 6.49 18.82 5.53
N LEU A 8 6.89 17.56 5.41
CA LEU A 8 6.93 16.60 6.53
C LEU A 8 8.17 16.80 7.41
N PHE A 9 9.35 16.95 6.82
CA PHE A 9 10.62 16.87 7.56
C PHE A 9 11.24 18.23 7.87
N GLY A 10 10.79 19.31 7.23
CA GLY A 10 11.28 20.68 7.47
C GLY A 10 12.61 21.00 6.78
N PHE A 11 13.07 20.17 5.85
CA PHE A 11 14.25 20.43 5.02
C PHE A 11 14.07 19.80 3.62
N PRO A 12 14.70 20.37 2.57
CA PRO A 12 14.63 19.81 1.22
C PRO A 12 15.42 18.50 1.14
N GLU A 13 14.88 17.50 0.44
CA GLU A 13 15.58 16.23 0.24
C GLU A 13 16.86 16.42 -0.58
N ARG A 14 16.77 17.17 -1.68
CA ARG A 14 17.88 17.36 -2.60
C ARG A 14 19.03 18.11 -1.93
N GLY A 15 20.20 17.46 -1.89
CA GLY A 15 21.42 18.02 -1.32
C GLY A 15 21.54 17.84 0.20
N ALA A 16 20.57 17.20 0.85
CA ALA A 16 20.67 16.76 2.22
C ALA A 16 21.20 15.33 2.30
N ASP A 17 21.96 15.04 3.36
CA ASP A 17 22.25 13.66 3.76
C ASP A 17 21.10 13.19 4.67
N VAL A 18 20.06 12.62 4.05
CA VAL A 18 18.84 12.20 4.75
C VAL A 18 19.13 11.22 5.88
N GLN A 19 20.11 10.33 5.70
CA GLN A 19 20.53 9.34 6.69
C GLN A 19 21.18 9.98 7.94
N GLN A 20 21.86 11.12 7.78
CA GLN A 20 22.44 11.87 8.89
C GLN A 20 21.46 12.83 9.57
N VAL A 21 20.44 13.28 8.84
CA VAL A 21 19.48 14.27 9.37
C VAL A 21 18.32 13.60 10.10
N LEU A 22 17.76 12.51 9.55
CA LEU A 22 16.64 11.81 10.16
C LEU A 22 17.12 10.71 11.10
N VAL A 23 16.35 10.47 12.16
CA VAL A 23 16.65 9.44 13.17
C VAL A 23 15.56 8.38 13.13
N VAL A 24 15.96 7.11 12.99
CA VAL A 24 15.07 5.96 13.08
C VAL A 24 15.33 5.23 14.40
N ASP A 25 14.26 5.01 15.17
CA ASP A 25 14.27 4.22 16.40
C ASP A 25 13.06 3.29 16.41
N GLY A 26 13.31 1.98 16.33
CA GLY A 26 12.25 0.97 16.20
C GLY A 26 11.36 1.20 14.98
N ASP A 27 10.08 1.43 15.23
CA ASP A 27 9.03 1.68 14.24
C ASP A 27 8.71 3.18 14.05
N GLU A 28 9.58 4.07 14.55
CA GLU A 28 9.42 5.51 14.45
C GLU A 28 10.56 6.19 13.69
N LEU A 29 10.21 7.20 12.89
CA LEU A 29 11.13 8.12 12.25
C LEU A 29 10.91 9.53 12.78
N THR A 30 11.99 10.18 13.21
CA THR A 30 12.01 11.54 13.77
C THR A 30 12.80 12.48 12.86
N SER A 31 12.26 13.66 12.61
CA SER A 31 13.03 14.80 12.07
C SER A 31 13.40 15.77 13.20
N PRO A 32 14.68 15.85 13.60
CA PRO A 32 15.15 16.84 14.57
C PRO A 32 15.02 18.29 14.08
N VAL A 33 14.88 18.51 12.76
CA VAL A 33 14.82 19.85 12.15
C VAL A 33 13.53 20.58 12.55
N ASN A 34 12.39 19.88 12.53
CA ASN A 34 11.09 20.43 12.91
C ASN A 34 10.46 19.76 14.14
N GLY A 35 11.11 18.75 14.71
CA GLY A 35 10.63 17.99 15.87
C GLY A 35 9.51 16.99 15.55
N ALA A 36 9.17 16.78 14.27
CA ALA A 36 8.12 15.85 13.88
C ALA A 36 8.55 14.39 14.07
N ARG A 37 7.59 13.54 14.44
CA ARG A 37 7.78 12.11 14.70
C ARG A 37 6.69 11.34 13.98
N TYR A 38 7.03 10.25 13.31
CA TYR A 38 6.12 9.50 12.46
C TYR A 38 6.25 8.00 12.66
N GLY A 39 5.12 7.29 12.70
CA GLY A 39 5.11 5.83 12.70
C GLY A 39 5.45 5.30 11.31
N ILE A 40 6.63 4.70 11.14
CA ILE A 40 7.05 4.05 9.90
C ILE A 40 6.66 2.58 9.85
N GLY A 41 6.31 2.00 11.00
CA GLY A 41 5.94 0.59 11.11
C GLY A 41 7.13 -0.35 10.89
N VAL A 42 6.83 -1.61 10.58
CA VAL A 42 7.84 -2.66 10.36
C VAL A 42 7.85 -3.08 8.90
N PHE A 43 9.02 -3.02 8.27
CA PHE A 43 9.23 -3.41 6.88
C PHE A 43 9.97 -4.74 6.76
N GLY A 44 9.60 -5.54 5.76
CA GLY A 44 10.35 -6.73 5.35
C GLY A 44 9.97 -7.18 3.94
N THR A 45 10.71 -8.16 3.41
CA THR A 45 10.48 -8.72 2.06
C THR A 45 10.18 -10.22 2.12
N PRO A 46 9.06 -10.66 2.74
CA PRO A 46 8.72 -12.08 2.79
C PRO A 46 8.44 -12.63 1.38
N SER A 47 8.83 -13.88 1.17
CA SER A 47 8.43 -14.70 0.02
C SER A 47 6.98 -15.14 0.15
N LEU A 48 6.34 -15.45 -0.98
CA LEU A 48 5.00 -16.03 -1.00
C LEU A 48 4.94 -17.34 -0.18
N GLY A 49 5.99 -18.17 -0.23
CA GLY A 49 6.08 -19.40 0.56
C GLY A 49 6.06 -19.14 2.07
N GLU A 50 6.80 -18.14 2.54
CA GLU A 50 6.80 -17.74 3.96
C GLU A 50 5.42 -17.25 4.39
N LEU A 51 4.76 -16.42 3.58
CA LEU A 51 3.41 -15.94 3.85
C LEU A 51 2.38 -17.08 3.90
N ARG A 52 2.47 -18.05 2.98
CA ARG A 52 1.62 -19.25 2.99
C ARG A 52 1.78 -20.02 4.30
N ALA A 53 3.02 -20.26 4.73
CA ALA A 53 3.31 -20.99 5.96
C ALA A 53 2.80 -20.25 7.20
N GLU A 54 2.99 -18.93 7.25
CA GLU A 54 2.54 -18.08 8.35
C GLU A 54 1.00 -18.07 8.46
N VAL A 55 0.30 -17.83 7.36
CA VAL A 55 -1.16 -17.82 7.32
C VAL A 55 -1.73 -19.20 7.67
N ALA A 56 -1.15 -20.28 7.14
CA ALA A 56 -1.58 -21.65 7.47
C ALA A 56 -1.48 -21.91 8.98
N ARG A 57 -0.38 -21.50 9.61
CA ARG A 57 -0.16 -21.62 11.05
C ARG A 57 -1.22 -20.85 11.85
N LEU A 58 -1.48 -19.61 11.48
CA LEU A 58 -2.47 -18.76 12.15
C LEU A 58 -3.90 -19.30 11.97
N ALA A 59 -4.24 -19.77 10.77
CA ALA A 59 -5.54 -20.36 10.47
C ALA A 59 -5.76 -21.65 11.27
N ALA A 60 -4.75 -22.52 11.37
CA ALA A 60 -4.81 -23.77 12.13
C ALA A 60 -4.94 -23.55 13.65
N ALA A 61 -4.46 -22.42 14.17
CA ALA A 61 -4.56 -22.09 15.59
C ALA A 61 -5.99 -21.65 16.02
N ARG A 62 -6.91 -21.43 15.07
CA ARG A 62 -8.28 -21.00 15.39
C ARG A 62 -9.16 -22.18 15.74
N GLU A 63 -9.94 -22.01 16.82
CA GLU A 63 -10.93 -23.01 17.25
C GLU A 63 -12.03 -23.24 16.20
N ARG A 64 -12.35 -22.23 15.39
CA ARG A 64 -13.32 -22.32 14.28
C ARG A 64 -12.87 -21.48 13.08
N PRO A 65 -12.87 -22.05 11.85
CA PRO A 65 -12.72 -21.26 10.64
C PRO A 65 -13.83 -20.22 10.55
N ALA A 66 -13.48 -19.00 10.12
CA ALA A 66 -14.49 -18.06 9.66
C ALA A 66 -14.86 -18.49 8.25
N GLY A 67 -15.73 -19.49 8.13
CA GLY A 67 -16.19 -19.97 6.82
C GLY A 67 -16.73 -18.81 5.97
N GLY A 68 -16.59 -18.93 4.65
CA GLY A 68 -17.06 -17.91 3.70
C GLY A 68 -16.01 -17.60 2.64
N ALA A 69 -16.46 -17.12 1.49
CA ALA A 69 -15.58 -16.65 0.43
C ALA A 69 -15.34 -15.15 0.56
N SER A 70 -14.14 -14.70 0.19
CA SER A 70 -13.83 -13.26 0.10
C SER A 70 -14.76 -12.55 -0.89
N SER A 71 -15.21 -11.36 -0.51
CA SER A 71 -15.96 -10.46 -1.39
C SER A 71 -15.01 -9.84 -2.42
N PHE A 72 -15.55 -9.38 -3.54
CA PHE A 72 -14.78 -8.60 -4.51
C PHE A 72 -15.65 -7.49 -5.10
N ARG A 73 -15.17 -6.25 -5.05
CA ARG A 73 -15.83 -5.08 -5.61
C ARG A 73 -14.84 -4.21 -6.38
N ASN A 74 -15.34 -3.53 -7.40
CA ASN A 74 -14.60 -2.48 -8.08
C ASN A 74 -14.99 -1.14 -7.45
N VAL A 75 -14.00 -0.36 -7.03
CA VAL A 75 -14.20 0.97 -6.45
C VAL A 75 -13.54 2.02 -7.33
N LEU A 76 -14.24 3.13 -7.52
CA LEU A 76 -13.72 4.26 -8.28
C LEU A 76 -13.11 5.29 -7.34
N GLY A 77 -11.92 5.78 -7.68
CA GLY A 77 -11.33 6.93 -7.00
C GLY A 77 -9.83 6.83 -6.79
N ASP A 78 -9.33 7.79 -6.02
CA ASP A 78 -7.91 7.94 -5.71
C ASP A 78 -7.48 6.97 -4.60
N ALA A 79 -6.42 6.20 -4.85
CA ALA A 79 -5.85 5.29 -3.87
C ALA A 79 -5.41 6.01 -2.59
N ALA A 80 -4.87 7.24 -2.67
CA ALA A 80 -4.55 8.02 -1.48
C ALA A 80 -5.79 8.34 -0.64
N LYS A 81 -6.93 8.66 -1.28
CA LYS A 81 -8.19 8.88 -0.54
C LYS A 81 -8.59 7.63 0.23
N PHE A 82 -8.47 6.45 -0.38
CA PHE A 82 -8.79 5.20 0.31
C PHE A 82 -7.84 4.94 1.50
N HIS A 83 -6.56 5.29 1.42
CA HIS A 83 -5.65 5.22 2.58
C HIS A 83 -6.19 6.06 3.76
N GLY A 84 -6.59 7.31 3.49
CA GLY A 84 -7.10 8.23 4.51
C GLY A 84 -8.49 7.91 5.07
N ASP A 85 -9.27 7.04 4.42
CA ASP A 85 -10.62 6.67 4.87
C ASP A 85 -10.66 5.29 5.57
N ASN A 86 -9.57 4.51 5.54
CA ASN A 86 -9.58 3.10 5.94
C ASN A 86 -8.38 2.72 6.84
N PRO A 87 -8.35 3.20 8.10
CA PRO A 87 -7.34 2.76 9.06
C PRO A 87 -7.39 1.24 9.26
N GLY A 88 -6.24 0.62 9.50
CA GLY A 88 -6.09 -0.83 9.73
C GLY A 88 -6.19 -1.72 8.48
N ALA A 89 -6.58 -1.17 7.32
CA ALA A 89 -6.70 -1.89 6.06
C ALA A 89 -5.33 -2.19 5.40
N THR A 90 -5.34 -3.14 4.47
CA THR A 90 -4.17 -3.49 3.64
C THR A 90 -4.29 -2.87 2.25
N PHE A 91 -3.20 -2.28 1.74
CA PHE A 91 -3.13 -1.61 0.45
C PHE A 91 -2.03 -2.22 -0.42
N GLN A 92 -2.39 -2.66 -1.61
CA GLN A 92 -1.44 -3.04 -2.64
C GLN A 92 -0.87 -1.79 -3.31
N VAL A 93 0.43 -1.58 -3.17
CA VAL A 93 1.19 -0.56 -3.87
C VAL A 93 1.74 -1.18 -5.15
N ALA A 94 1.39 -0.59 -6.30
CA ALA A 94 1.98 -0.95 -7.59
C ALA A 94 3.43 -0.48 -7.61
N SER A 95 4.37 -1.40 -7.36
CA SER A 95 5.77 -1.08 -7.08
C SER A 95 6.72 -1.83 -8.01
N GLN A 96 7.99 -1.46 -7.97
CA GLN A 96 9.12 -2.09 -8.64
C GLN A 96 9.69 -3.18 -7.73
N PHE A 97 10.53 -4.08 -8.28
CA PHE A 97 11.07 -5.19 -7.48
C PHE A 97 11.99 -4.76 -6.32
N ASN A 98 12.41 -3.48 -6.30
CA ASN A 98 13.16 -2.86 -5.21
C ASN A 98 12.29 -2.11 -4.18
N CYS A 99 10.96 -2.18 -4.29
CA CYS A 99 10.01 -1.46 -3.42
C CYS A 99 10.13 0.08 -3.49
N LEU A 100 10.60 0.63 -4.61
CA LEU A 100 10.72 2.07 -4.87
C LEU A 100 10.01 2.47 -6.17
N GLU A 101 9.14 3.47 -6.10
CA GLU A 101 8.25 3.92 -7.17
C GLU A 101 8.90 4.96 -8.09
N PHE A 102 10.14 4.71 -8.53
CA PHE A 102 10.82 5.60 -9.46
C PHE A 102 10.19 5.59 -10.86
N VAL A 103 10.33 6.69 -11.60
CA VAL A 103 9.71 6.87 -12.93
C VAL A 103 10.38 6.07 -14.06
N GLY A 104 11.55 5.48 -13.82
CA GLY A 104 12.25 4.71 -14.83
C GLY A 104 13.49 3.98 -14.33
N PRO A 105 14.03 3.05 -15.14
CA PRO A 105 15.08 2.10 -14.74
C PRO A 105 16.47 2.72 -14.55
N ASN A 106 16.63 4.03 -14.74
CA ASN A 106 17.90 4.73 -14.59
C ASN A 106 17.91 5.72 -13.42
N VAL A 107 16.75 5.89 -12.76
CA VAL A 107 16.64 6.67 -11.53
C VAL A 107 17.10 5.78 -10.39
N VAL A 108 17.86 6.35 -9.46
CA VAL A 108 18.51 5.61 -8.37
C VAL A 108 18.04 6.12 -7.01
N PRO A 109 18.22 5.33 -5.93
CA PRO A 109 17.85 5.74 -4.57
C PRO A 109 18.34 7.14 -4.15
N GLU A 110 19.54 7.52 -4.60
CA GLU A 110 20.17 8.82 -4.30
C GLU A 110 19.49 10.00 -5.01
N ASP A 111 18.66 9.76 -6.04
CA ASP A 111 17.86 10.81 -6.68
C ASP A 111 16.68 11.27 -5.79
N GLY A 112 16.36 10.48 -4.76
CA GLY A 112 15.36 10.82 -3.74
C GLY A 112 13.91 10.56 -4.12
N VAL A 113 13.04 10.51 -3.12
CA VAL A 113 11.63 10.12 -3.23
C VAL A 113 10.67 11.31 -3.36
N ALA A 114 11.13 12.55 -3.13
CA ALA A 114 10.29 13.75 -3.24
C ALA A 114 9.63 13.88 -4.63
N GLY A 115 10.35 13.45 -5.68
CA GLY A 115 9.88 13.45 -7.06
C GLY A 115 8.65 12.57 -7.34
N TYR A 116 8.27 11.67 -6.42
CA TYR A 116 7.10 10.80 -6.57
C TYR A 116 5.81 11.61 -6.78
N ALA A 117 5.73 12.84 -6.25
CA ALA A 117 4.55 13.70 -6.42
C ALA A 117 4.31 14.14 -7.88
N HIS A 118 5.29 13.97 -8.76
CA HIS A 118 5.18 14.29 -10.18
C HIS A 118 4.78 13.09 -11.04
N ASP A 119 4.88 11.88 -10.51
CA ASP A 119 4.41 10.67 -11.16
C ASP A 119 2.94 10.45 -10.81
N ARG A 120 2.09 10.39 -11.84
CA ARG A 120 0.63 10.24 -11.71
C ARG A 120 0.16 8.79 -11.76
N THR A 121 1.05 7.83 -11.55
CA THR A 121 0.70 6.41 -11.42
C THR A 121 0.28 6.07 -9.98
N GLN A 122 -0.38 4.92 -9.80
CA GLN A 122 -0.94 4.55 -8.49
C GLN A 122 0.13 4.19 -7.45
N GLY A 123 1.31 3.70 -7.88
CA GLY A 123 2.41 3.37 -6.99
C GLY A 123 2.85 4.56 -6.12
N PRO A 124 3.37 5.64 -6.75
CA PRO A 124 3.78 6.86 -6.07
C PRO A 124 2.67 7.45 -5.20
N CYS A 125 1.40 7.40 -5.67
CA CYS A 125 0.25 7.87 -4.89
C CYS A 125 0.12 7.13 -3.55
N CYS A 126 0.13 5.79 -3.59
CA CYS A 126 0.07 4.97 -2.38
C CYS A 126 1.31 5.17 -1.52
N ALA A 127 2.51 5.19 -2.10
CA ALA A 127 3.76 5.37 -1.36
C ALA A 127 3.77 6.70 -0.59
N ILE A 128 3.42 7.82 -1.24
CA ILE A 128 3.37 9.13 -0.60
C ILE A 128 2.34 9.17 0.54
N ALA A 129 1.25 8.39 0.45
CA ALA A 129 0.25 8.37 1.52
C ALA A 129 0.86 8.02 2.88
N CYS A 130 1.91 7.18 2.89
CA CYS A 130 2.73 6.88 4.06
C CYS A 130 4.17 7.41 3.86
N GLY A 131 4.31 8.72 3.69
CA GLY A 131 5.57 9.39 3.31
C GLY A 131 6.80 8.99 4.13
N PRO A 132 6.76 9.00 5.47
CA PRO A 132 7.89 8.57 6.31
C PRO A 132 8.29 7.11 6.10
N ALA A 133 7.32 6.22 5.88
CA ALA A 133 7.57 4.83 5.54
C ALA A 133 8.26 4.71 4.17
N THR A 134 7.91 5.57 3.21
CA THR A 134 8.58 5.66 1.90
C THR A 134 10.02 6.13 2.01
N VAL A 135 10.28 7.15 2.83
CA VAL A 135 11.65 7.59 3.14
C VAL A 135 12.45 6.47 3.81
N TYR A 136 11.83 5.73 4.73
CA TYR A 136 12.48 4.56 5.35
C TYR A 136 12.91 3.53 4.30
N ARG A 137 12.04 3.14 3.36
CA ARG A 137 12.38 2.14 2.34
C ARG A 137 13.54 2.56 1.43
N ASN A 138 13.69 3.85 1.16
CA ASN A 138 14.79 4.36 0.35
C ASN A 138 16.10 4.43 1.16
N TYR A 139 16.07 5.11 2.31
CA TYR A 139 17.28 5.52 3.02
C TYR A 139 17.66 4.63 4.21
N PHE A 140 16.75 3.82 4.74
CA PHE A 140 16.97 3.13 6.02
C PHE A 140 16.68 1.62 6.00
N ALA A 141 15.99 1.12 4.98
CA ALA A 141 15.76 -0.32 4.83
C ALA A 141 17.09 -1.09 4.81
N ASN A 142 17.12 -2.23 5.50
CA ASN A 142 18.27 -3.12 5.46
C ASN A 142 18.32 -3.84 4.11
N VAL A 143 19.41 -3.63 3.38
CA VAL A 143 19.74 -4.37 2.15
C VAL A 143 21.07 -5.07 2.37
N ASP A 144 21.06 -6.40 2.41
CA ASP A 144 22.24 -7.25 2.60
C ASP A 144 23.11 -6.86 3.81
N GLY A 145 22.46 -6.50 4.93
CA GLY A 145 23.11 -6.11 6.18
C GLY A 145 23.55 -4.65 6.23
N GLN A 146 23.26 -3.86 5.20
CA GLN A 146 23.63 -2.45 5.10
C GLN A 146 22.39 -1.55 5.11
N VAL A 147 22.52 -0.36 5.70
CA VAL A 147 21.41 0.60 5.82
C VAL A 147 21.21 1.34 4.49
N GLY A 148 19.97 1.36 4.02
CA GLY A 148 19.55 2.10 2.84
C GLY A 148 19.85 1.41 1.51
N GLN A 149 18.99 1.69 0.54
CA GLN A 149 19.21 1.32 -0.85
C GLN A 149 20.14 2.36 -1.50
N THR A 150 20.96 1.89 -2.43
CA THR A 150 21.92 2.71 -3.21
C THR A 150 21.85 2.29 -4.67
N ARG A 151 22.46 3.05 -5.57
CA ARG A 151 22.60 2.68 -6.99
C ARG A 151 23.14 1.26 -7.17
N GLU A 152 24.14 0.89 -6.37
CA GLU A 152 24.87 -0.38 -6.49
C GLU A 152 24.25 -1.52 -5.67
N ARG A 153 23.34 -1.22 -4.74
CA ARG A 153 22.74 -2.20 -3.84
C ARG A 153 21.29 -1.84 -3.55
N GLN A 154 20.37 -2.59 -4.13
CA GLN A 154 18.93 -2.40 -3.99
C GLN A 154 18.29 -3.73 -3.60
N LEU A 155 17.10 -3.64 -3.00
CA LEU A 155 16.24 -4.82 -2.86
C LEU A 155 15.93 -5.39 -4.25
N GLU A 156 15.88 -6.71 -4.37
CA GLU A 156 15.54 -7.38 -5.63
C GLU A 156 14.60 -8.56 -5.36
N ASN A 157 13.30 -8.26 -5.33
CA ASN A 157 12.27 -9.23 -4.96
C ASN A 157 12.00 -10.32 -6.01
N LEU A 158 12.57 -10.21 -7.23
CA LEU A 158 12.48 -11.26 -8.25
C LEU A 158 13.64 -12.27 -8.16
N GLY A 159 14.71 -11.96 -7.43
CA GLY A 159 15.97 -12.74 -7.43
C GLY A 159 15.77 -14.25 -7.22
N ASP A 160 15.09 -14.63 -6.14
CA ASP A 160 14.85 -16.05 -5.79
C ASP A 160 14.06 -16.81 -6.88
N VAL A 161 13.22 -16.12 -7.67
CA VAL A 161 12.49 -16.70 -8.80
C VAL A 161 13.43 -16.95 -9.97
N LEU A 162 14.31 -15.99 -10.28
CA LEU A 162 15.28 -16.12 -11.37
C LEU A 162 16.31 -17.20 -11.07
N ASP A 163 16.75 -17.30 -9.82
CA ASP A 163 17.64 -18.38 -9.37
C ASP A 163 16.99 -19.75 -9.52
N ALA A 164 15.71 -19.87 -9.16
CA ALA A 164 14.94 -21.12 -9.31
C ALA A 164 14.73 -21.51 -10.78
N LEU A 165 14.54 -20.54 -11.67
CA LEU A 165 14.47 -20.77 -13.12
C LEU A 165 15.88 -20.96 -13.74
N GLY A 166 16.93 -20.61 -13.01
CA GLY A 166 18.30 -20.53 -13.47
C GLY A 166 18.56 -19.27 -14.30
N PRO A 167 19.73 -18.61 -14.15
CA PRO A 167 20.04 -17.36 -14.83
C PRO A 167 19.96 -17.50 -16.35
N VAL A 168 19.56 -16.42 -17.01
CA VAL A 168 19.43 -16.34 -18.47
C VAL A 168 20.13 -15.09 -18.95
N GLU A 169 21.14 -15.26 -19.80
CA GLU A 169 21.83 -14.15 -20.46
C GLU A 169 20.82 -13.34 -21.30
N GLY A 170 20.93 -12.01 -21.24
CA GLY A 170 20.01 -11.11 -21.92
C GLY A 170 18.74 -10.79 -21.12
N PHE A 171 18.62 -11.27 -19.87
CA PHE A 171 17.62 -10.83 -18.89
C PHE A 171 18.30 -10.09 -17.74
N ASP A 172 17.77 -8.92 -17.37
CA ASP A 172 18.31 -8.09 -16.29
C ASP A 172 17.17 -7.42 -15.50
N VAL A 173 17.44 -7.10 -14.23
CA VAL A 173 16.56 -6.25 -13.42
C VAL A 173 17.32 -5.01 -13.00
N ARG A 174 16.92 -3.85 -13.52
CA ARG A 174 17.60 -2.58 -13.27
C ARG A 174 16.66 -1.57 -12.61
N GLY A 175 16.98 -1.17 -11.38
CA GLY A 175 16.10 -0.31 -10.58
C GLY A 175 14.74 -0.93 -10.32
N GLY A 176 14.69 -2.27 -10.22
CA GLY A 176 13.46 -3.04 -10.09
C GLY A 176 12.60 -3.15 -11.37
N TYR A 177 13.12 -2.81 -12.55
CA TYR A 177 12.50 -3.03 -13.86
C TYR A 177 13.10 -4.24 -14.56
N THR A 178 12.28 -5.17 -15.02
CA THR A 178 12.72 -6.30 -15.85
C THR A 178 12.97 -5.86 -17.29
N LEU A 179 14.19 -6.10 -17.77
CA LEU A 179 14.64 -5.81 -19.13
C LEU A 179 15.08 -7.12 -19.78
N ALA A 180 14.67 -7.36 -21.03
CA ALA A 180 15.02 -8.60 -21.70
C ALA A 180 15.15 -8.45 -23.22
N ASP A 181 15.98 -9.30 -23.83
CA ASP A 181 15.92 -9.57 -25.27
C ASP A 181 14.98 -10.75 -25.61
N ASP A 182 14.71 -10.95 -26.90
CA ASP A 182 13.78 -12.00 -27.34
C ASP A 182 14.27 -13.41 -26.99
N ARG A 183 15.59 -13.63 -27.04
CA ARG A 183 16.20 -14.94 -26.77
C ARG A 183 16.04 -15.30 -25.29
N ALA A 184 16.27 -14.34 -24.41
CA ALA A 184 16.11 -14.53 -22.98
C ALA A 184 14.67 -14.89 -22.61
N LEU A 185 13.69 -14.21 -23.20
CA LEU A 185 12.27 -14.51 -22.98
C LEU A 185 11.86 -15.87 -23.55
N ASP A 186 12.39 -16.27 -24.70
CA ASP A 186 12.12 -17.60 -25.27
C ASP A 186 12.67 -18.72 -24.37
N LEU A 187 13.89 -18.55 -23.84
CA LEU A 187 14.49 -19.50 -22.89
C LEU A 187 13.71 -19.59 -21.57
N LEU A 188 13.31 -18.44 -21.01
CA LEU A 188 12.46 -18.41 -19.81
C LEU A 188 11.10 -19.04 -20.07
N SER A 189 10.53 -18.82 -21.26
CA SER A 189 9.25 -19.41 -21.66
C SER A 189 9.33 -20.93 -21.78
N GLU A 190 10.42 -21.47 -22.34
CA GLU A 190 10.67 -22.90 -22.41
C GLU A 190 10.83 -23.51 -21.01
N LYS A 191 11.64 -22.88 -20.16
CA LYS A 191 11.85 -23.31 -18.77
C LYS A 191 10.54 -23.36 -17.99
N ILE A 192 9.76 -22.28 -18.03
CA ILE A 192 8.45 -22.20 -17.34
C ILE A 192 7.46 -23.19 -17.95
N GLY A 193 7.44 -23.36 -19.27
CA GLY A 193 6.55 -24.28 -19.98
C GLY A 193 6.87 -25.76 -19.72
N GLY A 194 8.10 -26.08 -19.34
CA GLY A 194 8.52 -27.42 -18.94
C GLY A 194 8.20 -27.78 -17.48
N LEU A 195 7.74 -26.83 -16.66
CA LEU A 195 7.38 -27.09 -15.26
C LEU A 195 6.04 -27.82 -15.17
N ASP A 196 5.97 -28.83 -14.31
CA ASP A 196 4.66 -29.35 -13.86
C ASP A 196 3.96 -28.35 -12.91
N ALA A 197 2.72 -28.65 -12.54
CA ALA A 197 1.92 -27.75 -11.70
C ALA A 197 2.54 -27.51 -10.31
N ARG A 198 3.24 -28.50 -9.74
CA ARG A 198 3.86 -28.40 -8.42
C ARG A 198 5.13 -27.56 -8.51
N ALA A 199 5.99 -27.83 -9.48
CA ALA A 199 7.20 -27.07 -9.71
C ALA A 199 6.90 -25.60 -10.07
N TYR A 200 5.86 -25.35 -10.87
CA TYR A 200 5.40 -23.99 -11.16
C TYR A 200 4.96 -23.25 -9.88
N ASP A 201 4.23 -23.94 -9.00
CA ASP A 201 3.79 -23.34 -7.73
C ASP A 201 4.97 -23.15 -6.75
N ASP A 202 5.93 -24.07 -6.74
CA ASP A 202 7.18 -23.94 -5.98
C ASP A 202 7.99 -22.70 -6.44
N VAL A 203 8.03 -22.41 -7.74
CA VAL A 203 8.65 -21.19 -8.29
C VAL A 203 7.83 -19.94 -7.92
N CYS A 204 6.50 -19.98 -8.01
CA CYS A 204 5.64 -18.88 -7.53
C CYS A 204 5.94 -18.54 -6.06
N ALA A 205 6.14 -19.57 -5.22
CA ALA A 205 6.40 -19.42 -3.80
C ALA A 205 7.71 -18.69 -3.48
N LYS A 206 8.64 -18.59 -4.45
CA LYS A 206 9.91 -17.86 -4.31
C LYS A 206 9.77 -16.35 -4.47
N LEU A 207 8.70 -15.87 -5.12
CA LEU A 207 8.53 -14.42 -5.30
C LEU A 207 8.43 -13.72 -3.96
N ARG A 208 9.22 -12.66 -3.77
CA ARG A 208 9.15 -11.80 -2.58
C ARG A 208 8.30 -10.57 -2.87
N VAL A 209 7.74 -9.97 -1.83
CA VAL A 209 7.05 -8.67 -1.91
C VAL A 209 7.48 -7.81 -0.72
N GLY A 210 7.54 -6.49 -0.91
CA GLY A 210 7.72 -5.60 0.24
C GLY A 210 6.46 -5.57 1.08
N VAL A 211 6.57 -5.67 2.41
CA VAL A 211 5.46 -5.56 3.33
C VAL A 211 5.83 -4.58 4.43
N GLN A 212 5.06 -3.49 4.56
CA GLN A 212 5.22 -2.51 5.62
C GLN A 212 3.96 -2.46 6.46
N VAL A 213 4.05 -2.99 7.68
CA VAL A 213 2.91 -3.11 8.61
C VAL A 213 2.89 -1.93 9.56
N GLY A 214 1.74 -1.30 9.72
CA GLY A 214 1.54 -0.24 10.72
C GLY A 214 2.18 1.10 10.34
N CYS A 215 2.31 1.40 9.05
CA CYS A 215 2.82 2.71 8.61
C CYS A 215 1.72 3.77 8.73
N GLN A 216 2.07 4.91 9.32
CA GLN A 216 1.18 6.05 9.48
C GLN A 216 0.81 6.68 8.14
N VAL A 217 -0.47 7.00 7.95
CA VAL A 217 -0.92 7.83 6.84
C VAL A 217 -0.64 9.29 7.17
N THR A 218 0.22 9.94 6.38
CA THR A 218 0.69 11.32 6.63
C THR A 218 0.37 12.28 5.50
N ALA A 219 -0.03 11.77 4.34
CA ALA A 219 -0.37 12.60 3.21
C ALA A 219 -1.51 12.03 2.39
N LEU A 220 -2.26 12.91 1.76
CA LEU A 220 -3.36 12.63 0.85
C LEU A 220 -3.24 13.59 -0.34
N ASP A 221 -4.04 13.34 -1.38
CA ASP A 221 -4.03 14.18 -2.60
C ASP A 221 -2.61 14.33 -3.18
N TRP A 222 -1.90 13.21 -3.36
CA TRP A 222 -0.56 13.18 -3.98
C TRP A 222 0.48 14.03 -3.24
N GLY A 223 0.39 14.07 -1.91
CA GLY A 223 1.31 14.86 -1.08
C GLY A 223 0.89 16.33 -0.90
N ARG A 224 -0.16 16.79 -1.58
CA ARG A 224 -0.64 18.18 -1.46
C ARG A 224 -1.35 18.47 -0.15
N ARG A 225 -1.93 17.46 0.48
CA ARG A 225 -2.62 17.58 1.77
C ARG A 225 -1.98 16.69 2.81
N LEU A 226 -1.27 17.27 3.76
CA LEU A 226 -0.77 16.53 4.91
C LEU A 226 -1.89 16.22 5.91
N VAL A 227 -1.77 15.09 6.58
CA VAL A 227 -2.61 14.64 7.69
C VAL A 227 -1.70 14.18 8.83
N GLY A 228 -2.21 14.20 10.07
CA GLY A 228 -1.36 14.01 11.26
C GLY A 228 -1.97 13.13 12.34
N ASP A 229 -3.00 12.34 12.00
CA ASP A 229 -3.52 11.34 12.94
C ASP A 229 -2.46 10.24 13.12
N ARG A 230 -1.99 10.07 14.35
CA ARG A 230 -0.94 9.08 14.68
C ARG A 230 -1.51 7.67 14.81
N ASP A 231 -2.79 7.55 15.11
CA ASP A 231 -3.46 6.26 15.27
C ASP A 231 -3.96 5.73 13.91
N HIS A 232 -3.94 6.58 12.87
CA HIS A 232 -4.24 6.20 11.50
C HIS A 232 -3.04 5.50 10.85
N ALA A 233 -2.93 4.20 11.11
CA ALA A 233 -1.95 3.32 10.47
C ALA A 233 -2.60 2.34 9.49
N VAL A 234 -1.86 1.93 8.46
CA VAL A 234 -2.27 0.93 7.46
C VAL A 234 -1.15 -0.07 7.20
N THR A 235 -1.44 -1.13 6.46
CA THR A 235 -0.42 -2.05 5.92
C THR A 235 -0.26 -1.80 4.43
N GLN A 236 0.97 -1.57 3.96
CA GLN A 236 1.29 -1.46 2.53
C GLN A 236 2.02 -2.71 2.06
N VAL A 237 1.57 -3.27 0.92
CA VAL A 237 2.22 -4.39 0.24
C VAL A 237 2.70 -3.94 -1.13
N PHE A 238 4.02 -3.90 -1.31
CA PHE A 238 4.72 -3.49 -2.52
C PHE A 238 4.81 -4.68 -3.46
N GLY A 239 3.78 -4.82 -4.29
CA GLY A 239 3.66 -5.87 -5.29
C GLY A 239 4.15 -5.39 -6.65
N SER A 240 4.97 -6.21 -7.31
CA SER A 240 5.59 -5.90 -8.59
C SER A 240 5.04 -6.74 -9.74
N ALA A 241 5.27 -6.25 -10.95
CA ALA A 241 4.96 -6.93 -12.19
C ALA A 241 6.12 -6.77 -13.18
N CYS A 242 6.22 -7.64 -14.19
CA CYS A 242 7.20 -7.46 -15.26
C CYS A 242 6.93 -6.14 -16.02
N SER A 243 7.97 -5.39 -16.33
CA SER A 243 7.91 -4.16 -17.12
C SER A 243 7.87 -4.45 -18.63
N VAL A 244 6.80 -5.09 -19.08
CA VAL A 244 6.58 -5.58 -20.47
C VAL A 244 6.83 -4.50 -21.53
N ALA A 245 6.40 -3.26 -21.29
CA ALA A 245 6.54 -2.15 -22.25
C ALA A 245 7.94 -1.51 -22.29
N TYR A 246 8.88 -1.92 -21.42
CA TYR A 246 10.20 -1.29 -21.29
C TYR A 246 11.28 -1.98 -22.12
N SER A 247 10.93 -3.08 -22.80
CA SER A 247 11.79 -3.76 -23.76
C SER A 247 11.11 -3.79 -25.13
N ARG A 248 11.87 -3.97 -26.21
CA ARG A 248 11.35 -3.89 -27.59
C ARG A 248 10.63 -5.17 -28.06
N ASN A 249 10.41 -6.12 -27.16
CA ASN A 249 9.83 -7.42 -27.46
C ASN A 249 8.31 -7.32 -27.63
N ALA A 250 7.73 -8.30 -28.33
CA ALA A 250 6.28 -8.46 -28.34
C ALA A 250 5.76 -8.84 -26.93
N PRO A 251 4.65 -8.25 -26.44
CA PRO A 251 4.10 -8.59 -25.12
C PRO A 251 3.89 -10.09 -24.91
N ALA A 252 3.50 -10.83 -25.95
CA ALA A 252 3.25 -12.27 -25.86
C ALA A 252 4.46 -13.08 -25.35
N LYS A 253 5.70 -12.64 -25.62
CA LYS A 253 6.93 -13.30 -25.12
C LYS A 253 7.09 -13.18 -23.61
N TRP A 254 6.55 -12.12 -23.00
CA TRP A 254 6.57 -11.93 -21.55
C TRP A 254 5.54 -12.78 -20.82
N LYS A 255 4.50 -13.27 -21.52
CA LYS A 255 3.30 -13.86 -20.90
C LYS A 255 3.63 -14.93 -19.85
N PRO A 256 4.54 -15.89 -20.08
CA PRO A 256 4.82 -16.93 -19.09
C PRO A 256 5.36 -16.36 -17.76
N LEU A 257 6.43 -15.55 -17.82
CA LEU A 257 7.02 -14.93 -16.63
C LEU A 257 6.08 -13.92 -15.98
N ALA A 258 5.46 -13.05 -16.78
CA ALA A 258 4.56 -12.01 -16.27
C ALA A 258 3.35 -12.61 -15.55
N SER A 259 2.78 -13.70 -16.07
CA SER A 259 1.65 -14.39 -15.43
C SER A 259 2.06 -15.05 -14.11
N LEU A 260 3.27 -15.60 -14.03
CA LEU A 260 3.83 -16.18 -12.81
C LEU A 260 3.99 -15.10 -11.73
N VAL A 261 4.66 -14.00 -12.07
CA VAL A 261 4.89 -12.87 -11.16
C VAL A 261 3.58 -12.26 -10.69
N LEU A 262 2.64 -11.97 -11.61
CA LEU A 262 1.34 -11.40 -11.26
C LEU A 262 0.57 -12.31 -10.30
N ARG A 263 0.51 -13.61 -10.59
CA ARG A 263 -0.17 -14.57 -9.72
C ARG A 263 0.41 -14.55 -8.31
N ALA A 264 1.73 -14.66 -8.19
CA ALA A 264 2.38 -14.72 -6.90
C ALA A 264 2.26 -13.40 -6.12
N SER A 265 2.34 -12.25 -6.81
CA SER A 265 2.23 -10.93 -6.16
C SER A 265 0.83 -10.63 -5.61
N TYR A 266 -0.22 -10.97 -6.37
CA TYR A 266 -1.60 -10.84 -5.88
C TYR A 266 -1.89 -11.82 -4.73
N GLU A 267 -1.41 -13.06 -4.84
CA GLU A 267 -1.57 -14.04 -3.76
C GLU A 267 -0.88 -13.57 -2.48
N ALA A 268 0.37 -13.13 -2.56
CA ALA A 268 1.11 -12.60 -1.42
C ALA A 268 0.38 -11.43 -0.75
N THR A 269 -0.17 -10.50 -1.55
CA THR A 269 -0.96 -9.37 -1.04
C THR A 269 -2.18 -9.83 -0.24
N LEU A 270 -2.96 -10.78 -0.78
CA LEU A 270 -4.14 -11.30 -0.10
C LEU A 270 -3.77 -12.12 1.16
N LEU A 271 -2.64 -12.80 1.16
CA LEU A 271 -2.14 -13.52 2.33
C LEU A 271 -1.67 -12.58 3.45
N VAL A 272 -1.04 -11.45 3.12
CA VAL A 272 -0.73 -10.40 4.11
C VAL A 272 -2.02 -9.87 4.74
N ALA A 273 -3.05 -9.63 3.94
CA ALA A 273 -4.35 -9.20 4.47
C ALA A 273 -5.07 -10.28 5.29
N ALA A 274 -4.96 -11.54 4.88
CA ALA A 274 -5.46 -12.66 5.67
C ALA A 274 -4.74 -12.76 7.02
N ARG A 275 -3.41 -12.64 7.04
CA ARG A 275 -2.63 -12.55 8.29
C ARG A 275 -3.15 -11.42 9.18
N ASN A 276 -3.29 -10.24 8.61
CA ASN A 276 -3.81 -9.05 9.29
C ASN A 276 -5.18 -9.31 9.96
N ALA A 277 -6.10 -9.96 9.23
CA ALA A 277 -7.42 -10.35 9.71
C ALA A 277 -7.40 -11.48 10.76
N LEU A 278 -6.46 -12.42 10.67
CA LEU A 278 -6.30 -13.54 11.61
C LEU A 278 -5.72 -13.07 12.94
N GLU A 279 -4.80 -12.10 12.91
CA GLU A 279 -4.19 -11.51 14.10
C GLU A 279 -5.15 -10.56 14.83
N ARG A 280 -6.08 -9.93 14.10
CA ARG A 280 -7.08 -9.00 14.65
C ARG A 280 -8.50 -9.42 14.26
N PRO A 281 -9.00 -10.54 14.80
CA PRO A 281 -10.28 -11.13 14.38
C PRO A 281 -11.50 -10.24 14.64
N ASP A 282 -11.43 -9.38 15.67
CA ASP A 282 -12.48 -8.44 16.08
C ASP A 282 -12.43 -7.09 15.35
N ASP A 283 -11.36 -6.84 14.60
CA ASP A 283 -11.19 -5.63 13.79
C ASP A 283 -11.71 -5.89 12.37
N ALA A 284 -12.92 -5.39 12.08
CA ALA A 284 -13.50 -5.50 10.74
C ALA A 284 -12.65 -4.80 9.66
N ALA A 285 -11.87 -3.77 10.01
CA ALA A 285 -11.01 -3.07 9.07
C ALA A 285 -9.80 -3.90 8.66
N ALA A 286 -9.32 -4.80 9.53
CA ALA A 286 -8.20 -5.69 9.24
C ALA A 286 -8.46 -6.65 8.06
N ARG A 287 -9.74 -6.90 7.73
CA ARG A 287 -10.18 -7.73 6.60
C ARG A 287 -10.24 -6.96 5.27
N ARG A 288 -10.13 -5.63 5.30
CA ARG A 288 -10.29 -4.80 4.11
C ARG A 288 -8.99 -4.74 3.32
N VAL A 289 -9.09 -5.00 2.03
CA VAL A 289 -7.97 -4.94 1.08
C VAL A 289 -8.30 -4.01 -0.06
N TYR A 290 -7.34 -3.17 -0.40
CA TYR A 290 -7.36 -2.37 -1.62
C TYR A 290 -6.30 -2.87 -2.58
N LEU A 291 -6.74 -3.47 -3.69
CA LEU A 291 -5.87 -3.90 -4.77
C LEU A 291 -5.73 -2.80 -5.82
N THR A 292 -4.60 -2.80 -6.51
CA THR A 292 -4.37 -1.98 -7.70
C THR A 292 -4.14 -2.90 -8.89
N ALA A 293 -4.33 -2.42 -10.12
CA ALA A 293 -4.03 -3.20 -11.33
C ALA A 293 -2.51 -3.17 -11.61
N ILE A 294 -1.71 -3.82 -10.76
CA ILE A 294 -0.24 -3.79 -10.83
C ILE A 294 0.23 -4.21 -12.23
N GLY A 295 1.14 -3.42 -12.79
CA GLY A 295 1.67 -3.65 -14.14
C GLY A 295 0.75 -3.24 -15.30
N GLY A 296 -0.53 -2.92 -15.08
CA GLY A 296 -1.52 -2.68 -16.14
C GLY A 296 -1.46 -1.29 -16.79
N GLY A 297 -0.73 -0.36 -16.19
CA GLY A 297 -0.48 0.99 -16.72
C GLY A 297 0.81 1.04 -17.55
N VAL A 298 1.77 1.83 -17.10
CA VAL A 298 3.04 2.09 -17.81
C VAL A 298 3.86 0.83 -18.09
N PHE A 299 3.74 -0.23 -17.27
CA PHE A 299 4.44 -1.50 -17.50
C PHE A 299 3.83 -2.33 -18.63
N GLY A 300 2.60 -2.05 -19.07
CA GLY A 300 2.01 -2.65 -20.27
C GLY A 300 1.55 -4.11 -20.16
N ASN A 301 1.28 -4.61 -18.95
CA ASN A 301 0.69 -5.94 -18.78
C ASN A 301 -0.78 -5.92 -19.24
N PRO A 302 -1.21 -6.85 -20.12
CA PRO A 302 -2.62 -6.99 -20.48
C PRO A 302 -3.52 -7.17 -19.25
N LEU A 303 -4.60 -6.40 -19.18
CA LEU A 303 -5.56 -6.43 -18.06
C LEU A 303 -6.21 -7.80 -17.85
N SER A 304 -6.28 -8.63 -18.91
CA SER A 304 -6.74 -10.02 -18.79
C SER A 304 -5.79 -10.88 -17.95
N TRP A 305 -4.46 -10.69 -18.06
CA TRP A 305 -3.50 -11.44 -17.24
C TRP A 305 -3.62 -11.05 -15.76
N ILE A 306 -3.85 -9.76 -15.52
CA ILE A 306 -4.10 -9.22 -14.18
C ILE A 306 -5.39 -9.81 -13.61
N GLY A 307 -6.48 -9.81 -14.38
CA GLY A 307 -7.75 -10.39 -13.95
C GLY A 307 -7.66 -11.89 -13.64
N ASP A 308 -6.93 -12.64 -14.47
CA ASP A 308 -6.67 -14.06 -14.23
C ASP A 308 -5.87 -14.28 -12.93
N ALA A 309 -4.84 -13.46 -12.70
CA ALA A 309 -4.02 -13.52 -11.50
C ALA A 309 -4.82 -13.21 -10.22
N VAL A 310 -5.62 -12.14 -10.22
CA VAL A 310 -6.52 -11.77 -9.11
C VAL A 310 -7.50 -12.90 -8.82
N SER A 311 -8.13 -13.47 -9.85
CA SER A 311 -9.10 -14.56 -9.69
C SER A 311 -8.50 -15.77 -8.99
N ARG A 312 -7.28 -16.16 -9.41
CA ARG A 312 -6.53 -17.29 -8.82
C ARG A 312 -6.07 -16.99 -7.40
N ALA A 313 -5.56 -15.78 -7.16
CA ALA A 313 -5.11 -15.35 -5.84
C ALA A 313 -6.26 -15.36 -4.82
N LEU A 314 -7.45 -14.88 -5.20
CA LEU A 314 -8.63 -14.93 -4.33
C LEU A 314 -9.00 -16.38 -3.98
N ALA A 315 -8.96 -17.31 -4.94
CA ALA A 315 -9.26 -18.71 -4.68
C ALA A 315 -8.21 -19.37 -3.76
N ALA A 316 -6.92 -19.06 -3.95
CA ALA A 316 -5.85 -19.55 -3.11
C ALA A 316 -5.95 -19.03 -1.67
N ALA A 317 -6.20 -17.72 -1.50
CA ALA A 317 -6.36 -17.10 -0.19
C ALA A 317 -7.58 -17.65 0.56
N ASP A 318 -8.73 -17.81 -0.11
CA ASP A 318 -9.93 -18.41 0.50
C ASP A 318 -9.67 -19.84 0.98
N ALA A 319 -8.97 -20.64 0.17
CA ALA A 319 -8.65 -22.03 0.50
C ALA A 319 -7.67 -22.16 1.67
N LEU A 320 -6.72 -21.24 1.79
CA LEU A 320 -5.66 -21.32 2.79
C LEU A 320 -6.03 -20.66 4.12
N ALA A 321 -6.57 -19.44 4.07
CA ALA A 321 -6.73 -18.60 5.25
C ALA A 321 -7.99 -18.92 6.06
N GLY A 322 -9.05 -19.38 5.39
CA GLY A 322 -10.34 -19.65 6.06
C GLY A 322 -10.91 -18.42 6.79
N VAL A 323 -10.64 -17.22 6.27
CA VAL A 323 -11.22 -15.95 6.71
C VAL A 323 -11.61 -15.12 5.48
N PRO A 324 -12.87 -14.64 5.37
CA PRO A 324 -13.29 -13.87 4.21
C PRO A 324 -12.72 -12.45 4.28
N LEU A 325 -12.08 -12.03 3.17
CA LEU A 325 -11.59 -10.67 2.98
C LEU A 325 -12.65 -9.80 2.28
N ASP A 326 -12.62 -8.49 2.52
CA ASP A 326 -13.37 -7.49 1.77
C ASP A 326 -12.44 -6.85 0.74
N VAL A 327 -12.42 -7.40 -0.48
CA VAL A 327 -11.45 -7.02 -1.52
C VAL A 327 -12.03 -5.95 -2.43
N ASN A 328 -11.32 -4.83 -2.54
CA ASN A 328 -11.70 -3.66 -3.30
C ASN A 328 -10.63 -3.39 -4.36
N LEU A 329 -10.91 -3.61 -5.64
CA LEU A 329 -10.00 -3.23 -6.72
C LEU A 329 -10.21 -1.76 -7.08
N VAL A 330 -9.17 -0.94 -6.87
CA VAL A 330 -9.19 0.49 -7.15
C VAL A 330 -8.97 0.74 -8.63
N THR A 331 -9.94 1.42 -9.25
CA THR A 331 -9.81 1.99 -10.58
C THR A 331 -9.95 3.50 -10.48
N TYR A 332 -8.97 4.27 -10.96
CA TYR A 332 -8.97 5.72 -10.76
C TYR A 332 -10.24 6.41 -11.30
N CYS A 333 -10.67 6.02 -12.50
CA CYS A 333 -11.89 6.53 -13.12
C CYS A 333 -12.58 5.48 -13.98
N ALA A 334 -13.88 5.68 -14.23
CA ALA A 334 -14.65 4.84 -15.14
C ALA A 334 -14.12 4.92 -16.60
N PRO A 335 -14.38 3.90 -17.44
CA PRO A 335 -15.05 2.64 -17.10
C PRO A 335 -14.13 1.64 -16.38
N VAL A 336 -14.73 0.80 -15.54
CA VAL A 336 -14.02 -0.35 -14.96
C VAL A 336 -13.73 -1.37 -16.07
N PRO A 337 -12.48 -1.84 -16.22
CA PRO A 337 -12.13 -2.84 -17.23
C PRO A 337 -12.92 -4.15 -17.08
N ARG A 338 -13.28 -4.74 -18.23
CA ARG A 338 -14.11 -5.95 -18.33
C ARG A 338 -13.60 -7.13 -17.49
N PRO A 339 -12.31 -7.50 -17.48
CA PRO A 339 -11.83 -8.60 -16.64
C PRO A 339 -12.20 -8.44 -15.16
N PHE A 340 -12.21 -7.20 -14.65
CA PHE A 340 -12.51 -6.94 -13.24
C PHE A 340 -14.02 -6.93 -12.94
N LEU A 341 -14.84 -6.58 -13.93
CA LEU A 341 -16.30 -6.74 -13.84
C LEU A 341 -16.68 -8.22 -13.80
N GLU A 342 -16.01 -9.06 -14.59
CA GLU A 342 -16.24 -10.51 -14.62
C GLU A 342 -15.92 -11.18 -13.28
N ILE A 343 -14.85 -10.73 -12.60
CA ILE A 343 -14.50 -11.20 -11.24
C ILE A 343 -15.59 -10.82 -10.24
N ALA A 344 -16.04 -9.56 -10.25
CA ALA A 344 -17.10 -9.10 -9.35
C ALA A 344 -18.39 -9.91 -9.52
N ALA A 345 -18.83 -10.11 -10.77
CA ALA A 345 -20.01 -10.91 -11.08
C ALA A 345 -19.86 -12.37 -10.62
N ALA A 346 -18.70 -12.98 -10.86
CA ALA A 346 -18.43 -14.37 -10.43
C ALA A 346 -18.44 -14.52 -8.90
N ARG A 347 -18.00 -13.49 -8.17
CA ARG A 347 -17.96 -13.47 -6.70
C ARG A 347 -19.33 -13.22 -6.09
N GLU A 348 -20.10 -12.31 -6.66
CA GLU A 348 -21.50 -12.06 -6.26
C GLU A 348 -22.36 -13.31 -6.43
N ALA A 349 -22.20 -14.03 -7.55
CA ALA A 349 -22.94 -15.29 -7.81
C ALA A 349 -22.61 -16.42 -6.81
N ARG A 350 -21.47 -16.35 -6.10
CA ARG A 350 -21.06 -17.32 -5.08
C ARG A 350 -21.43 -16.90 -3.66
N ALA A 351 -21.89 -15.66 -3.45
CA ALA A 351 -22.26 -15.19 -2.13
C ALA A 351 -23.53 -15.92 -1.66
N PRO A 352 -23.61 -16.33 -0.38
CA PRO A 352 -24.85 -16.88 0.16
C PRO A 352 -25.98 -15.87 0.02
N PRO A 353 -27.22 -16.31 -0.30
CA PRO A 353 -28.34 -15.39 -0.45
C PRO A 353 -28.51 -14.58 0.85
N PRO A 354 -28.84 -13.27 0.77
CA PRO A 354 -29.04 -12.46 1.95
C PRO A 354 -30.09 -13.14 2.84
N SER A 355 -29.73 -13.36 4.11
CA SER A 355 -30.68 -13.92 5.07
C SER A 355 -31.91 -13.04 5.09
N ARG A 356 -33.07 -13.56 4.66
CA ARG A 356 -34.35 -12.87 4.80
C ARG A 356 -34.49 -12.55 6.29
N LYS A 357 -34.35 -11.28 6.66
CA LYS A 357 -34.84 -10.80 7.96
C LYS A 357 -36.31 -11.22 7.97
N ARG A 358 -36.69 -12.10 8.89
CA ARG A 358 -38.10 -12.38 9.17
C ARG A 358 -38.70 -11.04 9.58
N ASP A 359 -39.41 -10.40 8.67
CA ASP A 359 -40.35 -9.33 9.01
C ASP A 359 -41.35 -9.93 9.98
N ARG A 360 -41.09 -9.71 11.27
CA ARG A 360 -42.15 -9.73 12.27
C ARG A 360 -42.85 -8.39 12.12
N SER A 361 -43.82 -8.32 11.20
CA SER A 361 -44.78 -7.23 11.17
C SER A 361 -45.44 -7.13 12.55
N PRO A 362 -45.44 -5.96 13.22
CA PRO A 362 -46.29 -5.75 14.37
C PRO A 362 -47.75 -5.78 13.91
N ALA A 363 -48.61 -6.46 14.66
CA ALA A 363 -50.06 -6.42 14.44
C ALA A 363 -50.58 -4.97 14.51
N PRO A 364 -51.57 -4.59 13.67
CA PRO A 364 -52.05 -3.21 13.61
C PRO A 364 -52.82 -2.86 14.89
N ALA A 365 -52.46 -1.72 15.50
CA ALA A 365 -53.23 -1.09 16.57
C ALA A 365 -54.44 -0.33 15.99
N PRO A 366 -55.59 -0.30 16.70
CA PRO A 366 -56.80 0.41 16.24
C PRO A 366 -56.68 1.93 16.39
N ALA A 367 -57.50 2.64 15.60
CA ALA A 367 -57.40 4.07 15.30
C ALA A 367 -57.91 5.03 16.40
N THR A 368 -57.10 6.07 16.64
CA THR A 368 -57.36 7.48 16.98
C THR A 368 -58.55 7.90 17.87
N GLU A 369 -58.22 8.61 18.95
CA GLU A 369 -58.89 9.85 19.40
C GLU A 369 -57.83 10.91 19.75
N ALA A 370 -58.10 12.17 19.42
CA ALA A 370 -57.37 13.38 19.83
C ALA A 370 -58.43 14.48 20.08
N PRO A 371 -58.14 15.64 20.72
CA PRO A 371 -56.92 16.09 21.42
C PRO A 371 -57.19 16.76 22.80
N ALA A 372 -56.12 17.12 23.54
CA ALA A 372 -56.14 18.27 24.46
C ALA A 372 -54.76 18.94 24.50
N ALA A 373 -54.78 20.28 24.50
CA ALA A 373 -53.65 21.18 24.28
C ALA A 373 -52.65 21.25 25.46
N ALA A 374 -51.37 21.46 25.14
CA ALA A 374 -50.36 21.92 26.09
C ALA A 374 -49.46 22.98 25.42
N THR A 375 -49.21 24.05 26.17
CA THR A 375 -48.55 25.31 25.83
C THR A 375 -47.02 25.21 25.69
N PRO A 376 -46.39 26.09 24.88
CA PRO A 376 -44.93 26.10 24.70
C PRO A 376 -44.20 26.88 25.81
N PRO A 377 -42.97 26.48 26.19
CA PRO A 377 -42.16 27.21 27.18
C PRO A 377 -41.44 28.44 26.56
N PRO A 378 -41.14 29.48 27.36
CA PRO A 378 -40.53 30.73 26.90
C PRO A 378 -39.00 30.65 26.74
N PRO A 379 -38.39 31.55 25.94
CA PRO A 379 -36.96 31.59 25.67
C PRO A 379 -36.13 32.26 26.79
N PRO A 380 -34.85 31.91 26.97
CA PRO A 380 -33.97 32.55 27.95
C PRO A 380 -33.44 33.92 27.46
N PRO A 381 -33.17 34.87 28.38
CA PRO A 381 -32.76 36.24 28.07
C PRO A 381 -31.27 36.37 27.76
N GLY A 382 -30.91 37.39 26.97
CA GLY A 382 -29.55 37.72 26.55
C GLY A 382 -28.91 38.92 27.27
N GLY A 383 -27.59 39.05 27.06
CA GLY A 383 -26.75 40.24 27.29
C GLY A 383 -26.13 40.36 28.69
N PRO A 384 -24.89 40.87 28.81
CA PRO A 384 -24.50 42.14 28.19
C PRO A 384 -23.19 42.14 27.37
N ASP A 385 -23.13 43.19 26.54
CA ASP A 385 -22.01 43.75 25.79
C ASP A 385 -20.71 43.93 26.58
N VAL A 386 -19.58 43.63 25.92
CA VAL A 386 -18.31 44.35 26.15
C VAL A 386 -17.70 44.67 24.79
N SER A 387 -17.43 45.95 24.58
CA SER A 387 -16.92 46.53 23.34
C SER A 387 -15.58 47.22 23.58
N LEU A 388 -14.81 47.31 22.48
CA LEU A 388 -13.67 48.18 22.18
C LEU A 388 -12.24 47.78 22.62
N GLU A 389 -11.55 47.24 21.60
CA GLU A 389 -10.35 47.82 20.97
C GLU A 389 -8.94 47.65 21.55
N ALA A 390 -8.06 47.38 20.57
CA ALA A 390 -6.62 47.61 20.51
C ALA A 390 -5.69 46.65 21.26
N LEU A 391 -4.99 45.81 20.48
CA LEU A 391 -3.52 45.90 20.37
C LEU A 391 -3.05 45.22 19.07
N LYS A 392 -2.38 46.02 18.25
CA LYS A 392 -1.71 45.64 17.00
C LYS A 392 -0.33 45.04 17.31
N SER A 393 0.16 44.29 16.32
CA SER A 393 1.57 44.06 15.94
C SER A 393 2.51 43.40 16.95
N ASP A 394 3.06 42.23 16.59
CA ASP A 394 4.45 42.20 16.13
C ASP A 394 4.79 40.87 15.44
N ALA A 395 5.35 41.00 14.24
CA ALA A 395 6.04 39.94 13.51
C ALA A 395 7.55 40.09 13.77
N PRO A 396 8.31 39.02 14.05
CA PRO A 396 9.76 39.11 14.02
C PRO A 396 10.29 38.86 12.61
N LYS A 397 11.07 39.83 12.11
CA LYS A 397 11.97 39.70 10.97
C LYS A 397 13.26 38.96 11.36
N PRO A 398 14.01 38.42 10.38
CA PRO A 398 15.00 37.36 10.57
C PRO A 398 16.40 37.94 10.82
N ASP A 399 17.19 37.29 11.68
CA ASP A 399 18.57 36.87 11.40
C ASP A 399 19.14 36.19 12.65
N VAL A 400 19.10 34.85 12.67
CA VAL A 400 19.89 34.06 13.62
C VAL A 400 20.55 32.97 12.80
N SER A 401 21.88 33.07 12.65
CA SER A 401 22.63 32.08 11.89
C SER A 401 22.38 30.67 12.43
N LEU A 402 22.22 29.71 11.53
CA LEU A 402 22.00 28.28 11.80
C LEU A 402 22.99 27.71 12.85
N ALA A 403 24.21 28.26 12.90
CA ALA A 403 25.23 27.91 13.89
C ALA A 403 24.81 28.23 15.34
N ALA A 404 24.05 29.31 15.58
CA ALA A 404 23.58 29.70 16.91
C ALA A 404 22.38 28.85 17.40
N LEU A 405 21.55 28.36 16.49
CA LEU A 405 20.45 27.43 16.81
C LEU A 405 21.01 26.05 17.18
N LEU A 406 22.03 25.56 16.47
CA LEU A 406 22.71 24.30 16.76
C LEU A 406 23.45 24.30 18.10
N ALA A 407 24.07 25.42 18.48
CA ALA A 407 24.73 25.56 19.78
C ALA A 407 23.74 25.54 20.95
N LYS A 408 22.56 26.15 20.78
CA LYS A 408 21.52 26.21 21.81
C LYS A 408 20.80 24.86 22.01
N ALA A 409 20.66 24.08 20.94
CA ALA A 409 20.13 22.72 21.02
C ALA A 409 21.09 21.76 21.74
N ARG A 410 22.41 21.86 21.50
CA ARG A 410 23.43 21.06 22.19
C ARG A 410 23.53 21.36 23.69
N ALA A 411 23.31 22.60 24.11
CA ALA A 411 23.32 22.98 25.53
C ALA A 411 22.07 22.53 26.30
N LYS A 412 20.95 22.24 25.61
CA LYS A 412 19.69 21.80 26.23
C LYS A 412 19.58 20.27 26.35
N ALA A 413 20.41 19.52 25.63
CA ALA A 413 20.51 18.07 25.73
C ALA A 413 21.52 17.58 26.80
N ALA A 414 22.27 18.51 27.43
CA ALA A 414 23.25 18.23 28.47
C ALA A 414 22.80 18.67 29.88
N LYS A 415 21.50 18.94 30.05
CA LYS A 415 20.79 19.12 31.32
C LYS A 415 19.53 18.26 31.28
#